data_AF-A0AAJ1I0A9-F1
#
_entry.id   AF-A0AAJ1I0A9-F1
#
_cell.length_a   1.000
_cell.length_b   1.000
_cell.length_c   1.000
_cell.angle_alpha   90.00
_cell.angle_beta   90.00
_cell.angle_gamma   90.00
#
_symmetry.space_group_name_H-M   'P 1'
#
loop_
_entity.id
_entity.type
_entity.pdbx_description
1 polymer ?
#
loop_
_entity_poly.entity_id
_entity_poly.type
_entity_poly.pdbx_seq_one_letter_code
_entity_poly.pdbx_strand_id
1 'polypeptide(L)' 'MTPAPLLQFTSVRTRVEHGKTLIGLKHTAKTSAGLPVTTTWVEMPPEDVGQLIKILQDTLTELGRE' A
#
# COMPACT_ATOMS: atom_id res chain seq x y z
N MET A 1 3.49 -5.81 25.19
CA MET A 1 3.07 -5.53 23.80
C MET A 1 4.30 -5.13 23.01
N THR A 2 4.56 -5.76 21.87
CA THR A 2 5.56 -5.26 20.92
C THR A 2 4.90 -4.14 20.11
N PRO A 3 5.49 -2.93 20.04
CA PRO A 3 4.91 -1.83 19.28
C PRO A 3 4.81 -2.21 17.80
N ALA A 4 3.69 -1.85 17.18
CA ALA A 4 3.47 -2.09 15.75
C ALA A 4 4.51 -1.30 14.93
N PRO A 5 5.06 -1.89 13.85
CA PRO A 5 5.89 -1.15 12.91
C PRO A 5 5.15 0.06 12.35
N LEU A 6 5.83 1.21 12.26
CA LEU A 6 5.26 2.42 11.69
C LEU A 6 5.56 2.48 10.20
N LEU A 7 4.51 2.63 9.39
CA LEU A 7 4.65 2.85 7.95
C LEU A 7 5.55 4.06 7.70
N GLN A 8 6.53 3.91 6.81
CA GLN A 8 7.41 5.00 6.38
C GLN A 8 6.95 5.51 5.02
N PHE A 9 6.80 4.60 4.05
CA PHE A 9 6.33 4.93 2.71
C PHE A 9 5.80 3.69 2.00
N THR A 10 5.01 3.93 0.95
CA THR A 10 4.56 2.91 0.01
C THR A 10 5.21 3.18 -1.34
N SER A 11 5.88 2.18 -1.89
CA SER A 11 6.39 2.22 -3.26
C SER A 11 5.33 1.70 -4.24
N VAL A 12 5.23 2.35 -5.39
CA VAL A 12 4.34 1.96 -6.49
C VAL A 12 5.20 1.66 -7.72
N ARG A 13 4.83 0.62 -8.48
CA ARG A 13 5.43 0.32 -9.79
C ARG A 13 4.37 -0.12 -10.79
N THR A 14 4.69 0.00 -12.06
CA THR A 14 3.94 -0.65 -13.14
C THR A 14 4.73 -1.84 -13.65
N ARG A 15 4.06 -2.96 -13.93
CA ARG A 15 4.66 -4.16 -14.51
C ARG A 15 3.77 -4.68 -15.62
N VAL A 16 4.37 -5.25 -16.67
CA VAL A 16 3.62 -6.01 -17.69
C VAL A 16 3.94 -7.49 -17.48
N GLU A 17 2.90 -8.31 -17.32
CA GLU A 17 3.03 -9.76 -17.15
C GLU A 17 1.99 -10.45 -18.03
N HIS A 18 2.44 -11.33 -18.93
CA HIS A 18 1.59 -12.00 -19.93
C HIS A 18 0.71 -11.03 -20.76
N GLY A 19 1.27 -9.87 -21.12
CA GLY A 19 0.55 -8.85 -21.89
C GLY A 19 -0.49 -8.04 -21.10
N LYS A 20 -0.63 -8.30 -19.79
CA LYS A 20 -1.50 -7.53 -18.89
C LYS A 20 -0.67 -6.53 -18.10
N THR A 21 -1.15 -5.30 -18.02
CA THR A 21 -0.57 -4.28 -17.14
C THR A 21 -1.05 -4.52 -15.72
N LEU A 22 -0.12 -4.53 -14.77
CA LEU A 22 -0.35 -4.63 -13.34
C LEU A 22 0.30 -3.45 -12.63
N ILE A 23 -0.26 -3.07 -11.50
CA ILE A 23 0.25 -2.06 -10.58
C ILE A 23 0.68 -2.75 -9.30
N GLY A 24 1.97 -2.66 -8.99
CA GLY A 24 2.56 -3.24 -7.79
C GLY A 24 2.62 -2.22 -6.67
N LEU A 25 2.20 -2.61 -5.46
CA LEU A 25 2.38 -1.86 -4.22
C LEU A 25 3.31 -2.60 -3.27
N LYS A 26 4.15 -1.84 -2.55
CA LYS A 26 5.04 -2.38 -1.51
C LYS A 26 5.17 -1.41 -0.35
N HIS A 27 4.90 -1.88 0.87
CA HIS A 27 5.02 -1.07 2.07
C HIS A 27 6.40 -1.25 2.69
N THR A 28 7.00 -0.13 3.11
CA THR A 28 8.18 -0.12 3.97
C THR A 28 7.79 0.52 5.30
N ALA A 29 7.97 -0.21 6.38
CA ALA A 29 7.74 0.22 7.74
C ALA A 29 9.03 0.16 8.55
N LYS A 30 9.04 0.80 9.72
CA LYS A 30 10.16 0.80 10.66
C LYS A 30 9.70 0.27 12.01
N THR A 31 10.42 -0.71 12.54
CA THR A 31 10.19 -1.20 13.91
C THR A 31 10.58 -0.15 14.94
N SER A 32 10.19 -0.34 16.20
CA SER A 32 10.64 0.53 17.31
C SER A 32 12.15 0.53 17.51
N ALA A 33 12.84 -0.56 17.14
CA ALA A 33 14.30 -0.66 17.16
C ALA A 33 14.97 0.04 15.96
N GLY A 34 14.17 0.66 15.08
CA GLY A 34 14.64 1.37 13.92
C GLY A 34 14.99 0.51 12.71
N LEU A 35 14.74 -0.81 12.79
CA LEU A 35 15.00 -1.73 11.70
C LEU A 35 13.89 -1.65 10.65
N PRO A 36 14.22 -1.60 9.34
CA PRO A 36 13.23 -1.59 8.28
C PRO A 36 12.57 -2.96 8.13
N VAL A 37 11.26 -2.95 7.87
CA VAL A 37 10.47 -4.12 7.49
C VAL A 37 9.78 -3.78 6.18
N THR A 38 9.92 -4.64 5.17
CA THR A 38 9.31 -4.42 3.85
C THR A 38 8.40 -5.59 3.51
N THR A 39 7.22 -5.30 2.99
CA THR A 39 6.31 -6.34 2.48
C THR A 39 6.80 -6.88 1.14
N THR A 40 6.26 -8.02 0.73
CA THR A 40 6.33 -8.43 -0.67
C THR A 40 5.53 -7.45 -1.55
N TRP A 41 5.81 -7.45 -2.85
CA TRP A 41 4.99 -6.74 -3.81
C TRP A 41 3.60 -7.39 -3.87
N VAL A 42 2.56 -6.55 -3.82
CA VAL A 42 1.19 -6.93 -4.13
C VAL A 42 0.88 -6.38 -5.51
N GLU A 43 0.69 -7.26 -6.49
CA GLU A 43 0.40 -6.88 -7.87
C GLU A 43 -1.12 -6.91 -8.08
N MET A 44 -1.66 -5.81 -8.60
CA MET A 44 -3.10 -5.64 -8.82
C MET A 44 -3.38 -5.20 -10.26
N PRO A 45 -4.48 -5.64 -10.86
CA PRO A 45 -5.02 -5.03 -12.07
C PRO A 45 -5.37 -3.54 -11.87
N PRO A 46 -5.31 -2.70 -12.91
CA PRO A 46 -5.66 -1.28 -12.82
C PRO A 46 -7.07 -1.01 -12.29
N GLU A 47 -8.04 -1.88 -12.62
CA GLU A 47 -9.42 -1.81 -12.14
C GLU A 47 -9.52 -1.95 -10.62
N ASP A 48 -8.78 -2.89 -10.04
CA ASP A 48 -8.74 -3.13 -8.60
C ASP A 48 -8.04 -1.97 -7.88
N VAL A 49 -7.00 -1.38 -8.48
CA VAL A 49 -6.38 -0.17 -7.95
C VAL A 49 -7.35 1.01 -7.96
N GLY A 50 -8.17 1.15 -9.00
CA GLY A 50 -9.22 2.17 -9.05
C GLY A 50 -10.21 2.01 -7.89
N GLN A 51 -10.63 0.78 -7.59
CA GLN A 51 -11.49 0.50 -6.44
C GLN A 51 -10.79 0.80 -5.10
N LEU A 52 -9.53 0.40 -4.96
CA LEU A 52 -8.73 0.67 -3.76
C LEU A 52 -8.62 2.18 -3.50
N ILE A 53 -8.32 2.98 -4.53
CA ILE A 53 -8.23 4.44 -4.41
C ILE A 53 -9.55 5.02 -3.89
N LYS A 54 -10.69 4.54 -4.43
CA LYS A 54 -12.00 4.99 -3.98
C LYS A 54 -12.24 4.67 -2.50
N ILE A 55 -11.97 3.44 -2.07
CA ILE A 55 -12.13 3.03 -0.67
C ILE A 55 -11.27 3.89 0.25
N LEU A 56 -10.02 4.18 -0.15
CA LEU A 56 -9.13 5.05 0.63
C LEU A 56 -9.66 6.48 0.72
N GLN A 57 -10.16 7.05 -0.38
CA GLN A 57 -10.78 8.38 -0.39
C GLN A 57 -12.02 8.44 0.51
N ASP A 58 -12.89 7.44 0.42
CA ASP A 58 -14.10 7.34 1.24
C ASP A 58 -13.73 7.24 2.74
N THR A 59 -12.77 6.38 3.08
CA THR A 59 -12.27 6.22 4.46
C THR A 59 -11.67 7.52 5.01
N LEU A 60 -10.85 8.22 4.22
CA LEU A 60 -10.27 9.50 4.63
C LEU A 60 -11.34 10.58 4.80
N THR A 61 -12.38 10.57 3.96
CA THR A 61 -13.51 11.48 4.07
C THR A 61 -14.30 11.24 5.36
N GLU A 62 -14.48 9.98 5.77
CA GLU A 62 -15.13 9.62 7.03
C GLU A 62 -14.31 10.07 8.24
N LEU A 63 -12.99 9.82 8.24
CA LEU A 63 -12.10 10.26 9.32
C LEU A 63 -12.06 11.78 9.51
N GLY A 64 -12.22 12.55 8.43
CA GLY A 64 -12.26 14.02 8.51
C GLY A 64 -13.60 14.61 8.98
N ARG A 65 -14.62 13.77 9.22
CA ARG A 65 -15.93 14.18 9.74
C ARG A 65 -16.08 13.97 11.24
N GLU A 66 -15.13 13.27 11.88
CA GLU A 66 -14.97 13.21 13.34
C GLU A 66 -14.23 14.45 13.88
#